data_AF-A0A7W3ZYN4-F1
#
_entry.id   AF-A0A7W3ZYN4-F1
#
_cell.length_a   1.000
_cell.length_b   1.000
_cell.length_c   1.000
_cell.angle_alpha   90.00
_cell.angle_beta   90.00
_cell.angle_gamma   90.00
#
_symmetry.space_group_name_H-M   'P 1'
#
loop_
_entity.id
_entity.type
_entity.pdbx_description
1 polymer ?
#
loop_
_entity_poly.entity_id
_entity_poly.type
_entity_poly.pdbx_seq_one_letter_code
_entity_poly.pdbx_strand_id
1 'polypeptide(L)'
;GNERKNQPKGIAFSVQDYLELVDDTGRIIRNDKRGSISANSAKLLTRLNIPQDNWLKLTTEFGKLFHGPVGTLQELTRYCEHLEKRRRHFVSCCQHLKAS
;
A
#
# COMPACT_ATOMS: atom_id res chain seq x y z
N GLY A 1 -1.64 -30.11 10.97
CA GLY A 1 -1.41 -28.72 10.52
C GLY A 1 -2.21 -27.78 11.41
N ASN A 2 -1.53 -26.95 12.21
CA ASN A 2 -2.15 -26.01 13.15
C ASN A 2 -1.33 -24.70 13.23
N GLU A 3 -0.64 -24.34 12.15
CA GLU A 3 0.37 -23.26 12.15
C GLU A 3 -0.21 -21.86 12.35
N ARG A 4 -1.54 -21.70 12.25
CA ARG A 4 -2.22 -20.40 12.37
C ARG A 4 -2.97 -20.16 13.68
N LYS A 5 -3.02 -21.12 14.62
CA LYS A 5 -3.79 -20.97 15.88
C LYS A 5 -3.27 -19.86 16.79
N ASN A 6 -1.98 -19.51 16.69
CA ASN A 6 -1.33 -18.52 17.55
C ASN A 6 -0.92 -17.24 16.80
N GLN A 7 -1.42 -17.02 15.58
CA GLN A 7 -1.07 -15.81 14.85
C GLN A 7 -1.80 -14.61 15.48
N PRO A 8 -1.08 -13.56 15.94
CA PRO A 8 -1.71 -12.39 16.52
C PRO A 8 -2.64 -11.74 15.48
N LYS A 9 -3.81 -11.26 15.93
CA LYS A 9 -4.73 -10.50 15.08
C LYS A 9 -4.05 -9.19 14.66
N GLY A 10 -3.96 -8.95 13.36
CA GLY A 10 -3.41 -7.71 12.79
C GLY A 10 -2.33 -7.96 11.75
N ILE A 11 -1.70 -6.87 11.30
CA ILE A 11 -0.58 -6.94 10.38
C ILE A 11 0.70 -7.22 11.19
N ALA A 12 1.42 -8.28 10.83
CA ALA A 12 2.53 -8.79 11.63
C ALA A 12 3.84 -8.02 11.37
N PHE A 13 3.97 -6.79 11.86
CA PHE A 13 5.23 -6.04 11.91
C PHE A 13 5.38 -5.26 13.21
N SER A 14 6.61 -4.87 13.56
CA SER A 14 6.87 -4.11 14.78
C SER A 14 6.62 -2.61 14.57
N VAL A 15 6.31 -1.89 15.65
CA VAL A 15 6.21 -0.41 15.60
C VAL A 15 7.52 0.21 15.11
N GLN A 16 8.66 -0.39 15.45
CA GLN A 16 9.97 0.07 15.00
C GLN A 16 10.10 -0.05 13.48
N ASP A 17 9.74 -1.18 12.88
CA ASP A 17 9.79 -1.36 11.42
C ASP A 17 8.88 -0.34 10.70
N TYR A 18 7.73 -0.02 11.28
CA TYR A 18 6.82 1.00 10.74
C TYR A 18 7.42 2.41 10.79
N LEU A 19 8.00 2.81 11.93
CA LEU A 19 8.60 4.13 12.08
C LEU A 19 9.81 4.30 11.16
N GLU A 20 10.61 3.24 10.95
CA GLU A 20 11.71 3.26 9.99
C GLU A 20 11.21 3.45 8.56
N LEU A 21 10.18 2.69 8.13
CA LEU A 21 9.56 2.86 6.82
C LEU A 21 9.03 4.28 6.61
N VAL A 22 8.43 4.88 7.64
CA VAL A 22 7.93 6.26 7.61
C VAL A 22 9.08 7.27 7.49
N ASP A 23 10.17 7.11 8.24
CA ASP A 23 11.34 8.00 8.14
C ASP A 23 12.00 7.91 6.76
N ASP A 24 12.23 6.69 6.26
CA ASP A 24 12.77 6.45 4.92
C ASP A 24 11.90 7.11 3.84
N THR A 25 10.58 6.89 3.92
CA THR A 25 9.62 7.48 2.99
C THR A 25 9.68 9.00 3.05
N GLY A 26 9.69 9.59 4.26
CA GLY A 26 9.78 11.04 4.44
C GLY A 26 11.07 11.65 3.89
N ARG A 27 12.20 10.94 4.00
CA ARG A 27 13.48 11.36 3.41
C ARG A 27 13.47 11.33 1.90
N ILE A 28 12.80 10.34 1.28
CA ILE A 28 12.69 10.23 -0.18
C ILE A 28 11.82 11.35 -0.76
N ILE A 29 10.73 11.72 -0.07
CA ILE A 29 9.80 12.76 -0.52
C ILE A 29 10.43 14.16 -0.47
N ARG A 30 11.36 14.38 0.45
CA ARG A 30 12.02 15.67 0.64
C ARG A 30 13.14 15.87 -0.39
N ASN A 31 12.91 16.76 -1.35
CA ASN A 31 13.88 17.12 -2.40
C ASN A 31 15.26 17.59 -1.88
N ASP A 32 15.33 18.10 -0.65
CA ASP A 32 16.57 18.57 -0.02
C ASP A 32 17.37 17.46 0.66
N LYS A 33 16.85 16.22 0.69
CA LYS A 33 17.52 15.06 1.29
C LYS A 33 17.59 13.92 0.29
N ARG A 34 18.77 13.33 0.14
CA ARG A 34 18.87 12.01 -0.52
C ARG A 34 18.35 10.96 0.46
N GLY A 35 17.23 10.34 0.13
CA GLY A 35 16.67 9.20 0.84
C GLY A 35 16.72 7.93 -0.01
N SER A 36 16.80 6.77 0.63
CA SER A 36 16.61 5.45 0.02
C SER A 36 15.82 4.60 1.00
N ILE A 37 15.04 3.66 0.48
CA ILE A 37 14.38 2.65 1.33
C ILE A 37 15.48 1.76 1.92
N SER A 38 15.53 1.65 3.25
CA SER A 38 16.49 0.79 3.94
C SER A 38 16.26 -0.68 3.60
N ALA A 39 17.26 -1.52 3.84
CA ALA A 39 17.10 -2.97 3.67
C ALA A 39 16.02 -3.56 4.60
N ASN A 40 15.79 -2.95 5.77
CA ASN A 40 14.73 -3.40 6.68
C ASN A 40 13.34 -3.00 6.15
N SER A 41 13.18 -1.75 5.73
CA SER A 41 11.97 -1.24 5.10
C SER A 41 11.63 -2.02 3.82
N ALA A 42 12.61 -2.35 2.99
CA ALA A 42 12.41 -3.17 1.79
C ALA A 42 11.94 -4.60 2.13
N LYS A 43 12.49 -5.22 3.18
CA LYS A 43 12.03 -6.52 3.68
C LYS A 43 10.61 -6.45 4.21
N LEU A 44 10.26 -5.38 4.93
CA LEU A 44 8.90 -5.16 5.42
C LEU A 44 7.91 -5.06 4.25
N LEU A 45 8.20 -4.21 3.26
CA LEU A 45 7.37 -4.06 2.06
C LEU A 45 7.19 -5.37 1.31
N THR A 46 8.26 -6.16 1.17
CA THR A 46 8.21 -7.51 0.58
C THR A 46 7.29 -8.45 1.37
N ARG A 47 7.39 -8.46 2.71
CA ARG A 47 6.52 -9.27 3.59
C ARG A 47 5.05 -8.85 3.52
N LEU A 48 4.79 -7.56 3.31
CA LEU A 48 3.44 -7.01 3.11
C LEU A 48 2.93 -7.22 1.68
N ASN A 49 3.78 -7.75 0.80
CA ASN A 49 3.53 -7.87 -0.63
C ASN A 49 3.18 -6.52 -1.30
N ILE A 50 3.96 -5.50 -0.99
CA ILE A 50 3.81 -4.16 -1.56
C ILE A 50 5.10 -3.83 -2.32
N PRO A 51 5.06 -3.69 -3.66
CA PRO A 51 6.21 -3.25 -4.43
C PRO A 51 6.67 -1.87 -3.98
N GLN A 52 7.99 -1.65 -3.90
CA GLN A 52 8.54 -0.38 -3.45
C GLN A 52 8.05 0.81 -4.29
N ASP A 53 8.00 0.66 -5.61
CA ASP A 53 7.52 1.71 -6.51
C ASP A 53 6.04 2.03 -6.29
N ASN A 54 5.22 1.00 -6.02
CA ASN A 54 3.82 1.19 -5.67
C ASN A 54 3.68 1.89 -4.32
N TRP A 55 4.49 1.53 -3.31
CA TRP A 55 4.53 2.22 -2.02
C TRP A 55 4.84 3.70 -2.17
N LEU A 56 5.92 4.03 -2.90
CA LEU A 56 6.31 5.42 -3.12
C LEU A 56 5.25 6.20 -3.91
N LYS A 57 4.70 5.60 -4.97
CA LYS A 57 3.64 6.21 -5.78
C LYS A 57 2.40 6.51 -4.93
N LEU A 58 1.95 5.54 -4.13
CA LEU A 58 0.77 5.70 -3.27
C LEU A 58 1.03 6.73 -2.18
N THR A 59 2.15 6.67 -1.46
CA THR A 59 2.43 7.59 -0.35
C THR A 59 2.63 9.04 -0.78
N THR A 60 3.02 9.28 -2.04
CA THR A 60 3.22 10.63 -2.59
C THR A 60 2.03 11.18 -3.37
N GLU A 61 1.28 10.31 -4.05
CA GLU A 61 0.25 10.74 -4.99
C GLU A 61 -1.16 10.23 -4.63
N PHE A 62 -1.37 9.67 -3.43
CA PHE A 62 -2.67 9.08 -3.03
C PHE A 62 -3.86 9.98 -3.38
N GLY A 63 -3.83 11.23 -2.95
CA GLY A 63 -4.91 12.20 -3.18
C GLY A 63 -5.06 12.67 -4.63
N LYS A 64 -4.07 12.42 -5.50
CA LYS A 64 -4.14 12.66 -6.96
C LYS A 64 -4.65 11.44 -7.70
N LEU A 65 -4.31 10.23 -7.23
CA LEU A 65 -4.73 8.96 -7.81
C LEU A 65 -6.20 8.65 -7.51
N PHE A 66 -6.65 8.99 -6.30
CA PHE A 66 -7.98 8.63 -5.82
C PHE A 66 -8.74 9.85 -5.31
N HIS A 67 -9.94 10.06 -5.88
CA HIS A 67 -10.92 11.04 -5.40
C HIS A 67 -12.25 10.37 -5.01
N GLY A 68 -12.19 9.08 -4.66
CA GLY A 68 -13.36 8.26 -4.41
C GLY A 68 -12.97 6.88 -3.88
N PRO A 69 -13.76 5.82 -4.14
CA PRO A 69 -13.48 4.49 -3.61
C PRO A 69 -12.10 3.98 -4.04
N VAL A 70 -11.40 3.32 -3.11
CA VAL A 70 -10.04 2.79 -3.28
C VAL A 70 -10.07 1.31 -2.95
N GLY A 71 -9.41 0.50 -3.78
CA GLY A 71 -9.31 -0.94 -3.58
C GLY A 71 -8.73 -1.62 -4.81
N THR A 72 -8.57 -2.94 -4.70
CA THR A 72 -8.25 -3.78 -5.86
C THR A 72 -9.35 -3.66 -6.92
N LEU A 73 -9.04 -4.08 -8.16
CA LEU A 73 -10.04 -4.06 -9.24
C LEU A 73 -11.29 -4.90 -8.88
N GLN A 74 -11.10 -6.00 -8.15
CA GLN A 74 -12.20 -6.86 -7.71
C GLN A 74 -13.09 -6.14 -6.68
N GLU A 75 -12.49 -5.52 -5.67
CA GLU A 75 -13.23 -4.77 -4.64
C GLU A 75 -13.95 -3.57 -5.23
N LEU A 76 -13.29 -2.82 -6.13
CA LEU A 76 -13.90 -1.69 -6.80
C LEU A 76 -15.08 -2.13 -7.70
N THR A 77 -14.96 -3.28 -8.36
CA THR A 77 -16.06 -3.84 -9.16
C THR A 77 -17.25 -4.20 -8.27
N ARG A 78 -17.02 -4.94 -7.16
CA ARG A 78 -18.06 -5.27 -6.20
C ARG A 78 -18.73 -4.02 -5.61
N TYR A 79 -17.95 -3.00 -5.29
CA TYR A 79 -18.46 -1.72 -4.78
C TYR A 79 -19.39 -1.04 -5.80
N CYS A 80 -18.98 -0.98 -7.08
CA CYS A 80 -19.81 -0.36 -8.11
C CYS A 80 -21.08 -1.17 -8.40
N GLU A 81 -21.01 -2.49 -8.40
CA GLU A 81 -22.18 -3.37 -8.55
C GLU A 81 -23.17 -3.20 -7.40
N HIS A 82 -22.67 -3.20 -6.15
CA HIS A 82 -23.50 -3.04 -4.95
C HIS A 82 -24.24 -1.68 -4.91
N LEU A 83 -23.65 -0.64 -5.49
CA LEU A 83 -24.24 0.71 -5.54
C LEU A 83 -24.90 1.04 -6.88
N GLU A 84 -25.08 0.04 -7.75
CA GLU A 84 -25.66 0.19 -9.09
C GLU A 84 -24.98 1.29 -9.95
N LYS A 85 -23.68 1.52 -9.72
CA LYS A 85 -22.91 2.53 -10.45
C LYS A 85 -22.45 1.99 -11.79
N ARG A 86 -22.84 2.67 -12.87
CA ARG A 86 -22.47 2.32 -14.24
C ARG A 86 -20.98 2.51 -14.56
N ARG A 87 -20.28 3.42 -13.88
CA ARG A 87 -18.86 3.72 -14.12
C ARG A 87 -17.98 3.35 -12.92
N ARG A 88 -16.87 2.69 -13.21
CA ARG A 88 -15.79 2.37 -12.26
C ARG A 88 -14.70 3.43 -12.38
N HIS A 89 -14.83 4.51 -11.61
CA HIS A 89 -13.82 5.56 -11.56
C HIS A 89 -12.51 5.00 -10.97
N PHE A 90 -11.36 5.51 -11.43
CA PHE A 90 -10.02 5.17 -10.89
C PHE A 90 -9.58 3.70 -11.09
N VAL A 91 -10.21 2.94 -12.00
CA VAL A 91 -9.79 1.56 -12.34
C VAL A 91 -8.33 1.44 -12.73
N SER A 92 -7.79 2.42 -13.47
CA SER A 92 -6.37 2.45 -13.82
C SER A 92 -5.48 2.55 -12.58
N CYS A 93 -5.91 3.28 -11.56
CA CYS A 93 -5.15 3.47 -10.32
C CYS A 93 -5.13 2.20 -9.45
N CYS A 94 -6.09 1.29 -9.61
CA CYS A 94 -6.08 -0.02 -8.94
C CYS A 94 -4.81 -0.84 -9.23
N GLN A 95 -4.09 -0.56 -10.32
CA GLN A 95 -2.82 -1.24 -10.62
C GLN A 95 -1.76 -1.02 -9.53
N HIS A 96 -1.79 0.14 -8.86
CA HIS A 96 -0.84 0.48 -7.80
C HIS A 96 -1.15 -0.23 -6.47
N LEU A 97 -2.34 -0.83 -6.36
CA LEU A 97 -2.75 -1.65 -5.21
C LEU A 97 -2.56 -3.14 -5.47
N LYS A 98 -1.99 -3.53 -6.62
CA LYS A 98 -1.67 -4.92 -6.89
C LYS A 98 -0.45 -5.33 -6.07
N ALA A 99 -0.66 -6.33 -5.24
CA ALA A 99 0.39 -7.11 -4.61
C ALA A 99 1.05 -8.00 -5.69
N SER A 100 2.37 -8.20 -5.64
CA SER A 100 3.14 -8.95 -6.66
C SER A 100 3.27 -10.44 -6.36
#